data_AF-A0A951BYV4-F1
#
_entry.id   AF-A0A951BYV4-F1
#
_cell.length_a   1.000
_cell.length_b   1.000
_cell.length_c   1.000
_cell.angle_alpha   90.00
_cell.angle_beta   90.00
_cell.angle_gamma   90.00
#
_symmetry.space_group_name_H-M   'P 1'
#
loop_
_entity.id
_entity.type
_entity.pdbx_description
1 polymer ?
#
loop_
_entity_poly.entity_id
_entity_poly.type
_entity_poly.pdbx_seq_one_letter_code
_entity_poly.pdbx_strand_id
1 'polypeptide(L)'
;MAKQKIAILGGGVGSLTAAYELTSQPGWQDKYEITLYQMGWRLGGKGASGRNAAAHNRIEEHGLHIWMGFYENAFRMIREVYTECAREGLSQNSTFASWDQAFSREDFTPIMENYKGQWKVWPVAWPDFPGINPGEATTAPEPWDYVLRILEWLVDRYDSTPGIPPGPHTKCGILSEVEHLAAVGATEAAGTSLHVAHRVAHRLDANDKLGQNFLVMLIHDFLTLFRPVAKLCEGDDTLRRLWIILETGLTVIAGLIQDEVIQKGWRSIDNEDLIEWLARHGCENAKSPVTIGMYDACFAYRDGTTLSAAAGATLHGALRLMFTYKGAIMWHMNAGMGDTIFTPLYLLLRQRGVQFRFFQKVMDVHVESPEAGPDKASVTSIDIQVQATTQGEYNPLMQVGALKCWPNQPNWDQIEQAAEIRKCVNPDLESWWTDWKGVGTKTLRRGVDFD
;
A
#
# COMPACT_ATOMS: atom_id res chain seq x y z
N MET A 1 -8.42 1.92 -39.89
CA MET A 1 -8.82 3.17 -39.25
C MET A 1 -7.55 3.89 -38.80
N ALA A 2 -7.57 5.21 -38.62
CA ALA A 2 -6.44 5.90 -38.00
C ALA A 2 -6.30 5.43 -36.54
N LYS A 3 -5.07 5.32 -36.03
CA LYS A 3 -4.81 4.98 -34.63
C LYS A 3 -5.27 6.14 -33.74
N GLN A 4 -5.86 5.81 -32.59
CA GLN A 4 -6.19 6.79 -31.57
C GLN A 4 -4.91 7.27 -30.87
N LYS A 5 -4.72 8.58 -30.79
CA LYS A 5 -3.56 9.21 -30.16
C LYS A 5 -3.80 9.41 -28.67
N ILE A 6 -2.90 8.91 -27.84
CA ILE A 6 -2.98 9.00 -26.38
C ILE A 6 -1.79 9.80 -25.86
N ALA A 7 -2.08 10.93 -25.20
CA ALA A 7 -1.10 11.69 -24.45
C ALA A 7 -1.17 11.31 -22.96
N ILE A 8 -0.06 10.78 -22.43
CA ILE A 8 0.10 10.46 -21.01
C ILE A 8 0.96 11.55 -20.37
N LEU A 9 0.45 12.15 -19.29
CA LEU A 9 1.11 13.27 -18.61
C LEU A 9 1.80 12.79 -17.33
N GLY A 10 3.12 12.86 -17.31
CA GLY A 10 3.97 12.36 -16.24
C GLY A 10 4.25 10.85 -16.34
N GLY A 11 5.39 10.44 -15.80
CA GLY A 11 5.95 9.09 -15.86
C GLY A 11 6.04 8.43 -14.48
N GLY A 12 5.09 8.74 -13.60
CA GLY A 12 4.90 8.01 -12.35
C GLY A 12 4.28 6.63 -12.56
N VAL A 13 4.18 5.84 -11.48
CA VAL A 13 3.67 4.46 -11.54
C VAL A 13 2.28 4.35 -12.18
N GLY A 14 1.34 5.24 -11.87
CA GLY A 14 -0.01 5.22 -12.47
C GLY A 14 0.02 5.36 -13.99
N SER A 15 0.83 6.28 -14.51
CA SER A 15 1.00 6.51 -15.95
C SER A 15 1.64 5.32 -16.66
N LEU A 16 2.68 4.73 -16.06
CA LEU A 16 3.39 3.60 -16.66
C LEU A 16 2.57 2.32 -16.60
N THR A 17 1.79 2.10 -15.53
CA THR A 17 0.82 1.01 -15.46
C THR A 17 -0.29 1.18 -16.49
N ALA A 18 -0.81 2.40 -16.70
CA ALA A 18 -1.80 2.66 -17.75
C ALA A 18 -1.24 2.35 -19.15
N ALA A 19 -0.03 2.81 -19.45
CA ALA A 19 0.65 2.49 -20.70
C ALA A 19 0.90 0.98 -20.85
N TYR A 20 1.28 0.30 -19.78
CA TYR A 20 1.48 -1.15 -19.76
C TYR A 20 0.18 -1.88 -20.11
N GLU A 21 -0.91 -1.60 -19.40
CA GLU A 21 -2.20 -2.25 -19.64
C GLU A 21 -2.75 -1.97 -21.04
N LEU A 22 -2.63 -0.73 -21.55
CA LEU A 22 -3.02 -0.39 -22.93
C LEU A 22 -2.21 -1.20 -23.96
N THR A 23 -0.90 -1.33 -23.74
CA THR A 23 0.01 -2.05 -24.65
C THR A 23 0.04 -3.57 -24.43
N SER A 24 -0.68 -4.08 -23.43
CA SER A 24 -0.88 -5.51 -23.22
C SER A 24 -2.14 -6.03 -23.93
N GLN A 25 -2.99 -5.15 -24.48
CA GLN A 25 -4.18 -5.56 -25.22
C GLN A 25 -3.81 -6.18 -26.58
N PRO A 26 -4.51 -7.24 -27.04
CA PRO A 26 -4.33 -7.77 -28.38
C PRO A 26 -4.59 -6.71 -29.47
N GLY A 27 -3.64 -6.61 -30.40
CA GLY A 27 -3.70 -5.69 -31.54
C GLY A 27 -3.66 -4.21 -31.15
N TRP A 28 -3.12 -3.86 -29.98
CA TRP A 28 -3.04 -2.47 -29.53
C TRP A 28 -2.29 -1.57 -30.52
N GLN A 29 -1.29 -2.12 -31.24
CA GLN A 29 -0.49 -1.37 -32.20
C GLN A 29 -1.34 -0.80 -33.34
N ASP A 30 -2.46 -1.43 -33.69
CA ASP A 30 -3.38 -0.96 -34.72
C ASP A 30 -4.42 0.03 -34.17
N LYS A 31 -4.51 0.12 -32.84
CA LYS A 31 -5.50 0.92 -32.12
C LYS A 31 -4.92 2.22 -31.59
N TYR A 32 -3.70 2.21 -31.08
CA TYR A 32 -3.15 3.33 -30.29
C TYR A 32 -1.79 3.82 -30.79
N GLU A 33 -1.60 5.13 -30.73
CA GLU A 33 -0.30 5.79 -30.75
C GLU A 33 -0.12 6.49 -29.38
N ILE A 34 0.84 6.01 -28.57
CA ILE A 34 0.97 6.44 -27.18
C ILE A 34 2.24 7.28 -27.01
N THR A 35 2.07 8.50 -26.50
CA THR A 35 3.19 9.39 -26.15
C THR A 35 3.10 9.80 -24.68
N LEU A 36 4.18 9.59 -23.93
CA LEU A 36 4.33 9.98 -22.55
C LEU A 36 5.20 11.24 -22.44
N TYR A 37 4.68 12.28 -21.80
CA TYR A 37 5.35 13.55 -21.56
C TYR A 37 5.84 13.63 -20.12
N GLN A 38 7.16 13.69 -19.92
CA GLN A 38 7.80 13.66 -18.61
C GLN A 38 8.55 14.97 -18.34
N MET A 39 8.31 15.56 -17.16
CA MET A 39 9.12 16.64 -16.62
C MET A 39 10.51 16.13 -16.22
N GLY A 40 11.57 16.85 -16.54
CA GLY A 40 12.93 16.43 -16.23
C GLY A 40 13.36 15.19 -17.02
N TRP A 41 14.26 14.40 -16.45
CA TRP A 41 15.06 13.41 -17.19
C TRP A 41 14.83 11.95 -16.82
N ARG A 42 14.06 11.67 -15.76
CA ARG A 42 13.81 10.31 -15.30
C ARG A 42 12.33 10.07 -15.02
N LEU A 43 11.97 8.79 -15.01
CA LEU A 43 10.63 8.31 -14.67
C LEU A 43 10.58 7.94 -13.18
N GLY A 44 9.38 7.62 -12.70
CA GLY A 44 9.12 7.09 -11.36
C GLY A 44 8.20 7.96 -10.52
N GLY A 45 8.16 9.27 -10.77
CA GLY A 45 7.39 10.21 -9.95
C GLY A 45 7.78 10.08 -8.47
N LYS A 46 6.81 9.81 -7.59
CA LYS A 46 7.08 9.60 -6.16
C LYS A 46 7.91 8.35 -5.84
N GLY A 47 8.01 7.39 -6.77
CA GLY A 47 8.88 6.23 -6.65
C GLY A 47 10.24 6.38 -7.35
N ALA A 48 10.57 7.59 -7.84
CA ALA A 48 11.82 7.81 -8.53
C ALA A 48 13.02 7.59 -7.60
N SER A 49 14.04 6.92 -8.13
CA SER A 49 15.34 6.78 -7.48
C SER A 49 16.46 7.19 -8.42
N GLY A 50 17.61 7.56 -7.86
CA GLY A 50 18.76 8.04 -8.63
C GLY A 50 20.06 7.42 -8.14
N ARG A 51 21.01 7.22 -9.06
CA ARG A 51 22.38 6.81 -8.75
C ARG A 51 23.28 8.04 -8.70
N ASN A 52 23.91 8.27 -7.56
CA ASN A 52 24.84 9.38 -7.38
C ASN A 52 26.27 8.95 -7.70
N ALA A 53 26.72 9.23 -8.92
CA ALA A 53 28.07 8.89 -9.37
C ALA A 53 29.18 9.52 -8.51
N ALA A 54 28.96 10.73 -7.96
CA ALA A 54 29.91 11.39 -7.07
C ALA A 54 30.01 10.73 -5.68
N ALA A 55 29.04 9.88 -5.33
CA ALA A 55 29.00 9.11 -4.09
C ALA A 55 28.95 7.60 -4.36
N HIS A 56 29.84 7.10 -5.21
CA HIS A 56 30.00 5.66 -5.51
C HIS A 56 28.72 4.98 -6.04
N ASN A 57 27.90 5.68 -6.82
CA ASN A 57 26.61 5.20 -7.33
C ASN A 57 25.62 4.80 -6.21
N ARG A 58 25.70 5.46 -5.04
CA ARG A 58 24.72 5.33 -3.97
C ARG A 58 23.32 5.60 -4.50
N ILE A 59 22.36 4.79 -4.05
CA ILE A 59 20.93 4.98 -4.32
C ILE A 59 20.44 6.18 -3.51
N GLU A 60 19.80 7.13 -4.19
CA GLU A 60 19.14 8.29 -3.59
C GLU A 60 17.64 8.21 -3.88
N GLU A 61 16.85 8.09 -2.81
CA GLU A 61 15.42 7.77 -2.86
C GLU A 61 14.62 8.61 -1.87
N HIS A 62 13.38 8.91 -2.26
CA HIS A 62 12.41 9.57 -1.40
C HIS A 62 11.59 8.55 -0.64
N GLY A 63 11.87 8.39 0.65
CA GLY A 63 11.09 7.53 1.54
C GLY A 63 11.43 6.05 1.45
N LEU A 64 10.59 5.24 2.09
CA LEU A 64 10.75 3.79 2.19
C LEU A 64 10.03 3.10 1.02
N HIS A 65 10.76 2.33 0.21
CA HIS A 65 10.19 1.57 -0.91
C HIS A 65 10.12 0.07 -0.58
N ILE A 66 9.05 -0.31 0.12
CA ILE A 66 8.70 -1.70 0.43
C ILE A 66 7.32 -1.99 -0.16
N TRP A 67 7.14 -3.18 -0.73
CA TRP A 67 5.83 -3.65 -1.17
C TRP A 67 5.22 -4.59 -0.16
N MET A 68 3.95 -4.37 0.17
CA MET A 68 3.21 -5.26 1.04
C MET A 68 2.79 -6.49 0.25
N GLY A 69 2.83 -7.68 0.87
CA GLY A 69 2.54 -8.94 0.19
C GLY A 69 1.11 -9.08 -0.33
N PHE A 70 0.22 -8.12 -0.06
CA PHE A 70 -1.14 -8.06 -0.60
C PHE A 70 -1.29 -7.16 -1.83
N TYR A 71 -0.20 -6.55 -2.32
CA TYR A 71 -0.17 -5.68 -3.51
C TYR A 71 -0.28 -6.48 -4.81
N GLU A 72 -1.33 -7.30 -4.93
CA GLU A 72 -1.55 -8.27 -6.02
C GLU A 72 -1.36 -7.66 -7.42
N ASN A 73 -1.97 -6.51 -7.68
CA ASN A 73 -1.88 -5.86 -9.00
C ASN A 73 -0.45 -5.44 -9.35
N ALA A 74 0.29 -4.92 -8.37
CA ALA A 74 1.66 -4.47 -8.57
C ALA A 74 2.59 -5.67 -8.81
N PHE A 75 2.44 -6.74 -8.02
CA PHE A 75 3.21 -7.96 -8.21
C PHE A 75 2.88 -8.69 -9.50
N ARG A 76 1.60 -8.78 -9.88
CA ARG A 76 1.19 -9.36 -11.17
C ARG A 76 1.91 -8.66 -12.32
N MET A 77 1.78 -7.33 -12.38
CA MET A 77 2.38 -6.53 -13.43
C MET A 77 3.91 -6.70 -13.45
N ILE A 78 4.59 -6.58 -12.30
CA ILE A 78 6.06 -6.64 -12.31
C ILE A 78 6.57 -8.02 -12.70
N ARG A 79 5.89 -9.10 -12.29
CA ARG A 79 6.20 -10.47 -12.72
C ARG A 79 6.15 -10.59 -14.24
N GLU A 80 5.04 -10.15 -14.84
CA GLU A 80 4.83 -10.16 -16.28
C GLU A 80 5.88 -9.30 -17.01
N VAL A 81 6.15 -8.10 -16.51
CA VAL A 81 7.16 -7.18 -17.06
C VAL A 81 8.55 -7.81 -17.07
N TYR A 82 9.00 -8.43 -15.98
CA TYR A 82 10.31 -9.11 -15.93
C TYR A 82 10.36 -10.31 -16.88
N THR A 83 9.31 -11.13 -16.93
CA THR A 83 9.22 -12.26 -17.85
C THR A 83 9.30 -11.80 -19.31
N GLU A 84 8.59 -10.75 -19.68
CA GLU A 84 8.64 -10.20 -21.04
C GLU A 84 9.98 -9.55 -21.35
N CYS A 85 10.56 -8.78 -20.42
CA CYS A 85 11.90 -8.21 -20.59
C CYS A 85 12.94 -9.30 -20.87
N ALA A 86 12.87 -10.43 -20.16
CA ALA A 86 13.75 -11.56 -20.39
C ALA A 86 13.52 -12.20 -21.77
N ARG A 87 12.27 -12.39 -22.16
CA ARG A 87 11.90 -12.95 -23.48
C ARG A 87 12.40 -12.09 -24.64
N GLU A 88 12.28 -10.77 -24.51
CA GLU A 88 12.72 -9.79 -25.53
C GLU A 88 14.22 -9.45 -25.43
N GLY A 89 14.97 -10.07 -24.52
CA GLY A 89 16.40 -9.83 -24.33
C GLY A 89 16.77 -8.46 -23.74
N LEU A 90 15.80 -7.71 -23.20
CA LEU A 90 15.97 -6.36 -22.68
C LEU A 90 16.77 -6.32 -21.36
N SER A 91 16.72 -7.42 -20.60
CA SER A 91 17.42 -7.64 -19.33
C SER A 91 18.62 -8.58 -19.45
N GLN A 92 19.14 -8.82 -20.67
CA GLN A 92 20.29 -9.69 -20.86
C GLN A 92 21.49 -9.21 -20.01
N ASN A 93 22.09 -10.12 -19.25
CA ASN A 93 23.18 -9.86 -18.30
C ASN A 93 22.82 -8.92 -17.13
N SER A 94 21.54 -8.64 -16.88
CA SER A 94 21.09 -7.93 -15.67
C SER A 94 21.41 -8.73 -14.41
N THR A 95 21.76 -8.05 -13.31
CA THR A 95 21.93 -8.68 -11.99
C THR A 95 20.65 -9.38 -11.53
N PHE A 96 19.48 -8.81 -11.87
CA PHE A 96 18.18 -9.41 -11.60
C PHE A 96 17.55 -9.82 -12.94
N ALA A 97 17.52 -11.12 -13.21
CA ALA A 97 16.91 -11.69 -14.40
C ALA A 97 15.38 -11.87 -14.24
N SER A 98 14.91 -11.98 -12.99
CA SER A 98 13.51 -12.17 -12.63
C SER A 98 13.12 -11.32 -11.42
N TRP A 99 11.81 -11.14 -11.23
CA TRP A 99 11.28 -10.33 -10.12
C TRP A 99 11.72 -10.88 -8.75
N ASP A 100 11.72 -12.20 -8.56
CA ASP A 100 12.06 -12.86 -7.29
C ASP A 100 13.55 -12.76 -6.94
N GLN A 101 14.41 -12.34 -7.88
CA GLN A 101 15.79 -11.95 -7.60
C GLN A 101 15.90 -10.46 -7.24
N ALA A 102 15.00 -9.63 -7.78
CA ALA A 102 14.98 -8.19 -7.55
C ALA A 102 14.34 -7.81 -6.21
N PHE A 103 13.62 -8.74 -5.58
CA PHE A 103 13.01 -8.58 -4.26
C PHE A 103 13.54 -9.60 -3.28
N SER A 104 13.52 -9.22 -2.01
CA SER A 104 13.73 -10.11 -0.89
C SER A 104 12.52 -10.04 0.04
N ARG A 105 12.14 -11.20 0.56
CA ARG A 105 11.05 -11.35 1.52
C ARG A 105 11.44 -10.84 2.90
N GLU A 106 10.45 -10.27 3.59
CA GLU A 106 10.51 -9.87 4.99
C GLU A 106 9.35 -10.52 5.73
N ASP A 107 9.66 -11.39 6.69
CA ASP A 107 8.68 -12.22 7.44
C ASP A 107 8.57 -11.80 8.92
N PHE A 108 9.25 -10.70 9.28
CA PHE A 108 9.35 -10.22 10.66
C PHE A 108 9.08 -8.72 10.73
N THR A 109 8.25 -8.31 11.69
CA THR A 109 7.98 -6.89 11.95
C THR A 109 8.14 -6.60 13.45
N PRO A 110 9.16 -5.82 13.86
CA PRO A 110 9.26 -5.34 15.22
C PRO A 110 8.29 -4.17 15.42
N ILE A 111 7.36 -4.29 16.38
CA ILE A 111 6.52 -3.17 16.82
C ILE A 111 7.06 -2.65 18.15
N MET A 112 7.21 -1.34 18.28
CA MET A 112 7.78 -0.71 19.47
C MET A 112 6.67 -0.24 20.42
N GLU A 113 6.83 -0.57 21.69
CA GLU A 113 5.93 -0.15 22.75
C GLU A 113 6.68 0.66 23.81
N ASN A 114 6.17 1.83 24.17
CA ASN A 114 6.65 2.56 25.34
C ASN A 114 5.73 2.25 26.53
N TYR A 115 6.16 1.34 27.40
CA TYR A 115 5.43 0.96 28.60
C TYR A 115 6.13 1.50 29.85
N LYS A 116 5.47 2.41 30.58
CA LYS A 116 6.01 3.05 31.81
C LYS A 116 7.41 3.65 31.62
N GLY A 117 7.64 4.28 30.45
CA GLY A 117 8.92 4.92 30.10
C GLY A 117 9.99 3.98 29.57
N GLN A 118 9.68 2.70 29.39
CA GLN A 118 10.61 1.70 28.85
C GLN A 118 10.16 1.23 27.47
N TRP A 119 11.09 1.24 26.52
CA TRP A 119 10.86 0.70 25.18
C TRP A 119 10.94 -0.83 25.18
N LYS A 120 9.87 -1.48 24.75
CA LYS A 120 9.74 -2.92 24.62
C LYS A 120 9.45 -3.30 23.18
N VAL A 121 10.13 -4.33 22.67
CA VAL A 121 9.92 -4.85 21.31
C VAL A 121 8.81 -5.91 21.34
N TRP A 122 7.89 -5.83 20.39
CA TRP A 122 6.96 -6.89 20.03
C TRP A 122 7.53 -7.62 18.82
N PRO A 123 8.08 -8.84 19.00
CA PRO A 123 8.68 -9.59 17.91
C PRO A 123 7.59 -10.32 17.13
N VAL A 124 6.98 -9.67 16.14
CA VAL A 124 5.94 -10.30 15.32
C VAL A 124 6.60 -11.09 14.19
N ALA A 125 6.60 -12.42 14.35
CA ALA A 125 6.89 -13.34 13.26
C ALA A 125 5.57 -13.67 12.55
N TRP A 126 5.53 -13.41 11.24
CA TRP A 126 4.35 -13.65 10.43
C TRP A 126 4.36 -15.09 9.91
N PRO A 127 3.21 -15.79 9.90
CA PRO A 127 3.16 -17.15 9.37
C PRO A 127 3.52 -17.17 7.88
N ASP A 128 4.24 -18.19 7.44
CA ASP A 128 4.42 -18.44 6.00
C ASP A 128 3.10 -18.95 5.42
N PHE A 129 2.73 -18.43 4.25
CA PHE A 129 1.66 -18.99 3.43
C PHE A 129 2.32 -19.68 2.22
N PRO A 130 2.84 -20.91 2.40
CA PRO A 130 3.67 -21.55 1.41
C PRO A 130 2.89 -21.83 0.11
N GLY A 131 3.52 -21.54 -1.02
CA GLY A 131 3.04 -21.97 -2.34
C GLY A 131 2.18 -20.96 -3.12
N ILE A 132 1.98 -19.74 -2.61
CA ILE A 132 1.31 -18.68 -3.37
C ILE A 132 2.20 -17.44 -3.38
N ASN A 133 2.61 -17.01 -4.56
CA ASN A 133 3.31 -15.74 -4.70
C ASN A 133 2.31 -14.59 -4.81
N PRO A 134 2.69 -13.37 -4.40
CA PRO A 134 1.87 -12.20 -4.68
C PRO A 134 1.74 -12.01 -6.21
N GLY A 135 0.57 -11.57 -6.65
CA GLY A 135 0.23 -11.38 -8.06
C GLY A 135 -0.37 -12.60 -8.77
N GLU A 136 -0.53 -13.73 -8.08
CA GLU A 136 -1.29 -14.88 -8.56
C GLU A 136 -2.78 -14.65 -8.23
N ALA A 137 -3.60 -14.34 -9.24
CA ALA A 137 -4.96 -13.79 -9.10
C ALA A 137 -5.82 -14.41 -7.98
N THR A 138 -6.34 -13.55 -7.10
CA THR A 138 -7.35 -13.89 -6.08
C THR A 138 -8.32 -12.73 -5.88
N THR A 139 -9.59 -13.04 -5.59
CA THR A 139 -10.59 -12.05 -5.17
C THR A 139 -10.22 -11.48 -3.80
N ALA A 140 -10.40 -10.18 -3.61
CA ALA A 140 -10.26 -9.56 -2.28
C ALA A 140 -11.42 -10.04 -1.37
N PRO A 141 -11.17 -10.32 -0.08
CA PRO A 141 -12.25 -10.66 0.84
C PRO A 141 -13.23 -9.49 1.03
N GLU A 142 -14.50 -9.82 1.23
CA GLU A 142 -15.55 -8.87 1.61
C GLU A 142 -15.44 -8.54 3.11
N PRO A 143 -16.07 -7.45 3.60
CA PRO A 143 -15.99 -7.08 5.02
C PRO A 143 -16.35 -8.20 6.00
N TRP A 144 -17.35 -9.04 5.67
CA TRP A 144 -17.74 -10.17 6.51
C TRP A 144 -16.66 -11.26 6.58
N ASP A 145 -15.91 -11.49 5.50
CA ASP A 145 -14.80 -12.45 5.50
C ASP A 145 -13.71 -12.04 6.49
N TYR A 146 -13.49 -10.72 6.66
CA TYR A 146 -12.58 -10.23 7.69
C TYR A 146 -13.11 -10.44 9.09
N VAL A 147 -14.42 -10.31 9.33
CA VAL A 147 -15.01 -10.62 10.65
C VAL A 147 -14.69 -12.06 11.05
N LEU A 148 -14.85 -13.01 10.12
CA LEU A 148 -14.53 -14.42 10.35
C LEU A 148 -13.04 -14.62 10.63
N ARG A 149 -12.16 -14.07 9.77
CA ARG A 149 -10.69 -14.20 9.92
C ARG A 149 -10.16 -13.57 11.21
N ILE A 150 -10.71 -12.43 11.63
CA ILE A 150 -10.34 -11.79 12.89
C ILE A 150 -10.76 -12.69 14.06
N LEU A 151 -12.01 -13.19 14.09
CA LEU A 151 -12.47 -14.05 15.19
C LEU A 151 -11.65 -15.35 15.30
N GLU A 152 -11.41 -16.02 14.17
CA GLU A 152 -10.57 -17.22 14.11
C GLU A 152 -9.17 -16.94 14.68
N TRP A 153 -8.51 -15.88 14.19
CA TRP A 153 -7.18 -15.50 14.67
C TRP A 153 -7.15 -15.09 16.15
N LEU A 154 -8.19 -14.41 16.65
CA LEU A 154 -8.28 -14.02 18.06
C LEU A 154 -8.51 -15.22 18.98
N VAL A 155 -9.31 -16.21 18.56
CA VAL A 155 -9.49 -17.47 19.29
C VAL A 155 -8.17 -18.23 19.35
N ASP A 156 -7.51 -18.43 18.21
CA ASP A 156 -6.21 -19.12 18.15
C ASP A 156 -5.16 -18.41 19.01
N ARG A 157 -5.14 -17.08 18.98
CA ARG A 157 -4.24 -16.27 19.80
C ARG A 157 -4.55 -16.39 21.29
N TYR A 158 -5.82 -16.41 21.67
CA TYR A 158 -6.25 -16.62 23.06
C TYR A 158 -5.80 -17.99 23.55
N ASP A 159 -6.10 -19.05 22.80
CA ASP A 159 -5.82 -20.44 23.19
C ASP A 159 -4.33 -20.79 23.22
N SER A 160 -3.52 -20.15 22.36
CA SER A 160 -2.07 -20.38 22.28
C SER A 160 -1.25 -19.54 23.26
N THR A 161 -1.85 -18.59 23.98
CA THR A 161 -1.10 -17.70 24.88
C THR A 161 -0.71 -18.39 26.19
N PRO A 162 0.59 -18.43 26.55
CA PRO A 162 1.02 -18.98 27.84
C PRO A 162 0.39 -18.22 29.02
N GLY A 163 -0.08 -18.97 30.02
CA GLY A 163 -0.76 -18.40 31.19
C GLY A 163 -2.28 -18.28 31.02
N ILE A 164 -2.80 -18.49 29.81
CA ILE A 164 -4.22 -18.82 29.60
C ILE A 164 -4.37 -20.34 29.74
N PRO A 165 -5.31 -20.83 30.58
CA PRO A 165 -5.57 -22.26 30.65
C PRO A 165 -6.06 -22.75 29.28
N PRO A 166 -5.42 -23.74 28.63
CA PRO A 166 -5.97 -24.36 27.44
C PRO A 166 -7.34 -24.95 27.80
N GLY A 167 -8.39 -24.67 27.03
CA GLY A 167 -9.72 -25.20 27.32
C GLY A 167 -9.71 -26.73 27.51
N PRO A 168 -10.59 -27.34 28.33
CA PRO A 168 -11.78 -26.81 29.01
C PRO A 168 -11.53 -26.41 30.48
N HIS A 169 -12.40 -25.54 31.02
CA HIS A 169 -12.39 -24.99 32.38
C HIS A 169 -11.68 -25.87 33.43
N THR A 170 -10.48 -25.45 33.82
CA THR A 170 -9.76 -26.03 34.94
C THR A 170 -10.45 -25.59 36.23
N LYS A 171 -10.84 -26.57 37.05
CA LYS A 171 -11.61 -26.43 38.29
C LYS A 171 -10.87 -25.72 39.45
N CYS A 172 -9.93 -24.81 39.19
CA CYS A 172 -9.24 -24.09 40.26
C CYS A 172 -8.54 -22.82 39.77
N GLY A 173 -8.79 -21.70 40.45
CA GLY A 173 -8.11 -20.40 40.25
C GLY A 173 -9.09 -19.23 40.16
N ILE A 174 -8.59 -18.00 40.39
CA ILE A 174 -9.34 -16.73 40.39
C ILE A 174 -10.17 -16.53 39.10
N LEU A 175 -9.71 -17.05 37.96
CA LEU A 175 -10.44 -17.04 36.69
C LEU A 175 -11.75 -17.85 36.74
N SER A 176 -11.81 -18.95 37.51
CA SER A 176 -13.03 -19.75 37.64
C SER A 176 -14.13 -19.03 38.42
N GLU A 177 -13.78 -18.18 39.39
CA GLU A 177 -14.78 -17.41 40.17
C GLU A 177 -15.37 -16.28 39.33
N VAL A 178 -14.56 -15.65 38.48
CA VAL A 178 -15.01 -14.59 37.55
C VAL A 178 -15.86 -15.19 36.42
N GLU A 179 -15.49 -16.36 35.88
CA GLU A 179 -16.29 -17.08 34.87
C GLU A 179 -17.62 -17.61 35.46
N HIS A 180 -17.65 -18.10 36.70
CA HIS A 180 -18.88 -18.60 37.33
C HIS A 180 -19.89 -17.49 37.63
N LEU A 181 -19.43 -16.29 37.99
CA LEU A 181 -20.27 -15.11 38.20
C LEU A 181 -20.89 -14.59 36.90
N ALA A 182 -20.22 -14.82 35.77
CA ALA A 182 -20.68 -14.43 34.45
C ALA A 182 -21.59 -15.47 33.76
N ALA A 183 -21.40 -16.75 34.07
CA ALA A 183 -22.03 -17.87 33.36
C ALA A 183 -23.44 -18.24 33.84
N VAL A 184 -24.15 -17.34 34.53
CA VAL A 184 -25.58 -17.54 34.86
C VAL A 184 -26.42 -17.27 33.60
N GLY A 185 -26.35 -18.14 32.59
CA GLY A 185 -27.23 -18.03 31.42
C GLY A 185 -27.00 -18.95 30.21
N ALA A 186 -25.86 -19.61 30.03
CA ALA A 186 -25.58 -20.35 28.78
C ALA A 186 -25.30 -21.84 29.02
N THR A 187 -26.16 -22.70 28.45
CA THR A 187 -26.13 -24.16 28.53
C THR A 187 -25.00 -24.80 27.69
N GLU A 188 -24.24 -25.69 28.33
CA GLU A 188 -23.64 -26.95 27.85
C GLU A 188 -22.64 -27.00 26.66
N ALA A 189 -22.11 -25.89 26.15
CA ALA A 189 -20.93 -25.93 25.26
C ALA A 189 -19.74 -25.18 25.88
N ALA A 190 -18.82 -25.91 26.53
CA ALA A 190 -17.63 -25.37 27.21
C ALA A 190 -16.81 -24.42 26.31
N GLY A 191 -16.59 -23.19 26.77
CA GLY A 191 -15.86 -22.13 26.07
C GLY A 191 -16.32 -20.72 26.51
N THR A 192 -15.44 -19.72 26.45
CA THR A 192 -15.78 -18.32 26.75
C THR A 192 -16.77 -17.72 25.72
N SER A 193 -17.35 -16.55 25.99
CA SER A 193 -18.21 -15.85 25.02
C SER A 193 -17.48 -15.52 23.70
N LEU A 194 -16.15 -15.40 23.69
CA LEU A 194 -15.32 -15.33 22.47
C LEU A 194 -15.46 -16.58 21.60
N HIS A 195 -15.42 -17.78 22.20
CA HIS A 195 -15.58 -19.05 21.47
C HIS A 195 -17.01 -19.22 20.93
N VAL A 196 -18.00 -18.75 21.69
CA VAL A 196 -19.40 -18.72 21.23
C VAL A 196 -19.53 -17.75 20.06
N ALA A 197 -18.97 -16.54 20.16
CA ALA A 197 -18.97 -15.54 19.10
C ALA A 197 -18.37 -16.09 17.79
N HIS A 198 -17.21 -16.75 17.86
CA HIS A 198 -16.60 -17.42 16.72
C HIS A 198 -17.53 -18.47 16.07
N ARG A 199 -18.09 -19.39 16.87
CA ARG A 199 -19.02 -20.43 16.35
C ARG A 199 -20.30 -19.83 15.75
N VAL A 200 -20.82 -18.76 16.35
CA VAL A 200 -22.01 -18.06 15.86
C VAL A 200 -21.69 -17.39 14.54
N ALA A 201 -20.61 -16.61 14.45
CA ALA A 201 -20.24 -15.88 13.23
C ALA A 201 -20.15 -16.78 11.99
N HIS A 202 -19.56 -17.98 12.12
CA HIS A 202 -19.47 -18.96 11.02
C HIS A 202 -20.82 -19.55 10.55
N ARG A 203 -21.89 -19.37 11.33
CA ARG A 203 -23.24 -19.85 10.98
C ARG A 203 -24.15 -18.75 10.45
N LEU A 204 -23.73 -17.49 10.55
CA LEU A 204 -24.52 -16.34 10.13
C LEU A 204 -24.32 -16.02 8.65
N ASP A 205 -25.41 -15.58 8.01
CA ASP A 205 -25.32 -14.89 6.73
C ASP A 205 -24.87 -13.44 6.95
N ALA A 206 -24.10 -12.89 6.00
CA ALA A 206 -23.61 -11.51 6.05
C ALA A 206 -24.73 -10.44 6.04
N ASN A 207 -25.97 -10.83 5.78
CA ASN A 207 -27.16 -9.96 5.83
C ASN A 207 -28.06 -10.21 7.05
N ASP A 208 -27.75 -11.19 7.91
CA ASP A 208 -28.53 -11.46 9.12
C ASP A 208 -28.26 -10.42 10.21
N LYS A 209 -29.02 -9.32 10.18
CA LYS A 209 -28.90 -8.22 11.15
C LYS A 209 -29.17 -8.66 12.60
N LEU A 210 -30.10 -9.60 12.82
CA LEU A 210 -30.41 -10.08 14.17
C LEU A 210 -29.25 -10.90 14.72
N GLY A 211 -28.72 -11.81 13.91
CA GLY A 211 -27.52 -12.59 14.24
C GLY A 211 -26.30 -11.72 14.49
N GLN A 212 -26.08 -10.70 13.67
CA GLN A 212 -24.99 -9.74 13.83
C GLN A 212 -25.10 -8.95 15.15
N ASN A 213 -26.29 -8.49 15.51
CA ASN A 213 -26.50 -7.82 16.80
C ASN A 213 -26.24 -8.75 18.00
N PHE A 214 -26.64 -10.02 17.88
CA PHE A 214 -26.32 -11.02 18.90
C PHE A 214 -24.81 -11.28 19.02
N LEU A 215 -24.09 -11.32 17.89
CA LEU A 215 -22.63 -11.41 17.87
C LEU A 215 -21.97 -10.23 18.61
N VAL A 216 -22.45 -9.01 18.37
CA VAL A 216 -21.98 -7.80 19.08
C VAL A 216 -22.21 -7.90 20.59
N MET A 217 -23.35 -8.44 21.02
CA MET A 217 -23.61 -8.67 22.45
C MET A 217 -22.58 -9.63 23.07
N LEU A 218 -22.31 -10.77 22.42
CA LEU A 218 -21.31 -11.74 22.90
C LEU A 218 -19.90 -11.12 23.01
N ILE A 219 -19.54 -10.26 22.06
CA ILE A 219 -18.29 -9.51 22.07
C ILE A 219 -18.23 -8.57 23.29
N HIS A 220 -19.27 -7.77 23.52
CA HIS A 220 -19.31 -6.85 24.66
C HIS A 220 -19.32 -7.58 26.00
N ASP A 221 -19.99 -8.73 26.10
CA ASP A 221 -19.96 -9.59 27.28
C ASP A 221 -18.54 -10.06 27.57
N PHE A 222 -17.83 -10.57 26.54
CA PHE A 222 -16.42 -10.97 26.69
C PHE A 222 -15.55 -9.82 27.20
N LEU A 223 -15.61 -8.67 26.53
CA LEU A 223 -14.79 -7.50 26.88
C LEU A 223 -15.08 -7.01 28.31
N THR A 224 -16.36 -6.96 28.70
CA THR A 224 -16.79 -6.50 30.02
C THR A 224 -16.25 -7.41 31.13
N LEU A 225 -16.31 -8.72 30.93
CA LEU A 225 -15.86 -9.71 31.90
C LEU A 225 -14.33 -9.77 32.01
N PHE A 226 -13.63 -9.60 30.89
CA PHE A 226 -12.18 -9.78 30.84
C PHE A 226 -11.39 -8.52 31.22
N ARG A 227 -11.99 -7.33 31.12
CA ARG A 227 -11.35 -6.04 31.49
C ARG A 227 -10.76 -6.01 32.90
N PRO A 228 -11.47 -6.43 33.97
CA PRO A 228 -10.90 -6.45 35.33
C PRO A 228 -9.68 -7.38 35.42
N VAL A 229 -9.74 -8.54 34.75
CA VAL A 229 -8.62 -9.51 34.71
C VAL A 229 -7.42 -8.90 34.01
N ALA A 230 -7.63 -8.25 32.86
CA ALA A 230 -6.56 -7.56 32.14
C ALA A 230 -5.87 -6.47 32.98
N LYS A 231 -6.62 -5.73 33.81
CA LYS A 231 -6.08 -4.72 34.73
C LYS A 231 -5.23 -5.35 35.84
N LEU A 232 -5.61 -6.54 36.34
CA LEU A 232 -4.81 -7.28 37.32
C LEU A 232 -3.52 -7.84 36.72
N CYS A 233 -3.54 -8.21 35.44
CA CYS A 233 -2.42 -8.81 34.72
C CYS A 233 -1.56 -7.79 33.95
N GLU A 234 -1.79 -6.48 34.10
CA GLU A 234 -1.13 -5.43 33.31
C GLU A 234 0.40 -5.43 33.43
N GLY A 235 0.94 -5.92 34.56
CA GLY A 235 2.38 -6.06 34.77
C GLY A 235 3.04 -7.17 33.96
N ASP A 236 2.28 -8.13 33.45
CA ASP A 236 2.78 -9.21 32.59
C ASP A 236 2.70 -8.77 31.12
N ASP A 237 3.84 -8.71 30.45
CA ASP A 237 3.90 -8.27 29.05
C ASP A 237 3.11 -9.18 28.11
N THR A 238 3.10 -10.49 28.34
CA THR A 238 2.40 -11.43 27.47
C THR A 238 0.90 -11.21 27.55
N LEU A 239 0.35 -11.16 28.77
CA LEU A 239 -1.08 -11.01 29.00
C LEU A 239 -1.58 -9.61 28.62
N ARG A 240 -0.81 -8.56 28.93
CA ARG A 240 -1.12 -7.19 28.54
C ARG A 240 -1.18 -7.03 27.01
N ARG A 241 -0.21 -7.60 26.28
CA ARG A 241 -0.18 -7.58 24.80
C ARG A 241 -1.36 -8.33 24.20
N LEU A 242 -1.67 -9.50 24.75
CA LEU A 242 -2.86 -10.25 24.37
C LEU A 242 -4.13 -9.42 24.56
N TRP A 243 -4.27 -8.75 25.71
CA TRP A 243 -5.44 -7.90 25.97
C TRP A 243 -5.57 -6.78 24.93
N ILE A 244 -4.48 -6.08 24.61
CA ILE A 244 -4.47 -5.04 23.57
C ILE A 244 -4.97 -5.61 22.23
N ILE A 245 -4.51 -6.81 21.86
CA ILE A 245 -4.90 -7.49 20.62
C ILE A 245 -6.40 -7.85 20.64
N LEU A 246 -6.87 -8.51 21.71
CA LEU A 246 -8.27 -8.92 21.86
C LEU A 246 -9.21 -7.72 21.87
N GLU A 247 -8.92 -6.71 22.68
CA GLU A 247 -9.77 -5.52 22.77
C GLU A 247 -9.85 -4.79 21.43
N THR A 248 -8.72 -4.61 20.75
CA THR A 248 -8.69 -3.94 19.43
C THR A 248 -9.47 -4.74 18.39
N GLY A 249 -9.18 -6.03 18.23
CA GLY A 249 -9.82 -6.85 17.19
C GLY A 249 -11.32 -7.07 17.41
N LEU A 250 -11.74 -7.27 18.66
CA LEU A 250 -13.16 -7.40 18.99
C LEU A 250 -13.92 -6.08 18.84
N THR A 251 -13.30 -4.95 19.20
CA THR A 251 -13.90 -3.63 18.97
C THR A 251 -14.03 -3.34 17.47
N VAL A 252 -13.04 -3.72 16.66
CA VAL A 252 -13.13 -3.65 15.20
C VAL A 252 -14.37 -4.41 14.71
N ILE A 253 -14.56 -5.67 15.10
CA ILE A 253 -15.73 -6.46 14.67
C ILE A 253 -17.04 -5.79 15.10
N ALA A 254 -17.13 -5.35 16.36
CA ALA A 254 -18.32 -4.69 16.87
C ALA A 254 -18.64 -3.41 16.09
N GLY A 255 -17.62 -2.56 15.82
CA GLY A 255 -17.79 -1.33 15.05
C GLY A 255 -18.16 -1.58 13.60
N LEU A 256 -17.57 -2.58 12.94
CA LEU A 256 -17.92 -2.94 11.55
C LEU A 256 -19.41 -3.31 11.41
N ILE A 257 -19.98 -3.96 12.42
CA ILE A 257 -21.40 -4.32 12.47
C ILE A 257 -22.24 -3.09 12.82
N GLN A 258 -21.90 -2.38 13.90
CA GLN A 258 -22.69 -1.28 14.44
C GLN A 258 -22.83 -0.10 13.47
N ASP A 259 -21.77 0.22 12.72
CA ASP A 259 -21.79 1.29 11.72
C ASP A 259 -22.27 0.81 10.33
N GLU A 260 -22.62 -0.48 10.21
CA GLU A 260 -23.07 -1.15 8.98
C GLU A 260 -22.01 -1.13 7.86
N VAL A 261 -20.72 -1.20 8.22
CA VAL A 261 -19.61 -1.24 7.24
C VAL A 261 -19.72 -2.47 6.34
N ILE A 262 -20.29 -3.57 6.85
CA ILE A 262 -20.53 -4.79 6.07
C ILE A 262 -21.41 -4.49 4.84
N GLN A 263 -22.39 -3.60 4.96
CA GLN A 263 -23.31 -3.25 3.88
C GLN A 263 -22.91 -1.97 3.14
N LYS A 264 -22.35 -0.97 3.84
CA LYS A 264 -21.99 0.33 3.27
C LYS A 264 -20.57 0.36 2.69
N GLY A 265 -19.74 -0.62 3.03
CA GLY A 265 -18.33 -0.71 2.63
C GLY A 265 -17.42 0.19 3.46
N TRP A 266 -16.10 -0.04 3.34
CA TRP A 266 -15.05 0.61 4.14
C TRP A 266 -15.11 2.13 4.15
N ARG A 267 -15.43 2.75 3.00
CA ARG A 267 -15.45 4.21 2.85
C ARG A 267 -16.52 4.91 3.69
N SER A 268 -17.49 4.17 4.21
CA SER A 268 -18.55 4.72 5.06
C SER A 268 -18.05 5.31 6.38
N ILE A 269 -16.83 4.95 6.80
CA ILE A 269 -16.18 5.46 8.02
C ILE A 269 -14.89 6.26 7.72
N ASP A 270 -14.66 6.68 6.46
CA ASP A 270 -13.45 7.45 6.10
C ASP A 270 -13.44 8.89 6.64
N ASN A 271 -14.58 9.38 7.13
CA ASN A 271 -14.73 10.70 7.74
C ASN A 271 -14.24 10.77 9.19
N GLU A 272 -13.89 9.64 9.81
CA GLU A 272 -13.36 9.54 11.17
C GLU A 272 -11.89 9.11 11.16
N ASP A 273 -11.14 9.48 12.21
CA ASP A 273 -9.82 8.93 12.47
C ASP A 273 -9.93 7.51 13.08
N LEU A 274 -9.03 6.57 12.74
CA LEU A 274 -9.10 5.18 13.23
C LEU A 274 -9.08 5.08 14.76
N ILE A 275 -8.21 5.84 15.44
CA ILE A 275 -8.09 5.78 16.91
C ILE A 275 -9.35 6.37 17.55
N GLU A 276 -9.87 7.47 17.00
CA GLU A 276 -11.12 8.08 17.47
C GLU A 276 -12.32 7.13 17.27
N TRP A 277 -12.40 6.48 16.11
CA TRP A 277 -13.43 5.49 15.78
C TRP A 277 -13.39 4.30 16.76
N LEU A 278 -12.22 3.73 17.02
CA LEU A 278 -12.05 2.65 18.00
C LEU A 278 -12.44 3.08 19.42
N ALA A 279 -12.08 4.30 19.82
CA ALA A 279 -12.44 4.83 21.13
C ALA A 279 -13.96 5.03 21.26
N ARG A 280 -14.63 5.50 20.20
CA ARG A 280 -16.11 5.63 20.14
C ARG A 280 -16.83 4.29 20.30
N HIS A 281 -16.25 3.21 19.79
CA HIS A 281 -16.75 1.84 19.99
C HIS A 281 -16.29 1.19 21.32
N GLY A 282 -15.63 1.96 22.19
CA GLY A 282 -15.35 1.57 23.57
C GLY A 282 -14.01 0.84 23.79
N CYS A 283 -13.05 0.92 22.87
CA CYS A 283 -11.71 0.36 23.07
C CYS A 283 -10.89 1.25 24.04
N GLU A 284 -10.56 0.76 25.23
CA GLU A 284 -9.70 1.50 26.19
C GLU A 284 -8.27 1.65 25.64
N ASN A 285 -7.81 0.68 24.84
CA ASN A 285 -6.50 0.67 24.18
C ASN A 285 -6.55 1.13 22.71
N ALA A 286 -7.47 2.04 22.35
CA ALA A 286 -7.61 2.53 20.97
C ALA A 286 -6.29 3.11 20.41
N LYS A 287 -5.52 3.79 21.27
CA LYS A 287 -4.13 4.19 20.99
C LYS A 287 -3.17 3.19 21.63
N SER A 288 -2.69 2.23 20.84
CA SER A 288 -1.79 1.16 21.28
C SER A 288 -0.65 0.94 20.29
N PRO A 289 0.39 0.16 20.62
CA PRO A 289 1.46 -0.15 19.68
C PRO A 289 0.96 -0.72 18.34
N VAL A 290 -0.14 -1.48 18.38
CA VAL A 290 -0.78 -2.05 17.18
C VAL A 290 -1.35 -0.96 16.28
N THR A 291 -2.13 -0.02 16.82
CA THR A 291 -2.73 1.04 16.03
C THR A 291 -1.69 2.08 15.61
N ILE A 292 -0.75 2.45 16.49
CA ILE A 292 0.37 3.35 16.13
C ILE A 292 1.20 2.77 14.98
N GLY A 293 1.48 1.46 14.99
CA GLY A 293 2.19 0.80 13.90
C GLY A 293 1.49 0.98 12.53
N MET A 294 0.15 1.05 12.49
CA MET A 294 -0.60 1.30 11.25
C MET A 294 -0.38 2.72 10.73
N TYR A 295 -0.28 3.72 11.62
CA TYR A 295 -0.02 5.11 11.26
C TYR A 295 1.43 5.30 10.80
N ASP A 296 2.37 4.68 11.52
CA ASP A 296 3.81 4.70 11.20
C ASP A 296 4.07 4.09 9.83
N ALA A 297 3.44 2.96 9.51
CA ALA A 297 3.60 2.27 8.23
C ALA A 297 3.20 3.14 7.02
N CYS A 298 2.32 4.11 7.20
CA CYS A 298 1.83 4.99 6.14
C CYS A 298 2.24 6.46 6.30
N PHE A 299 3.12 6.77 7.27
CA PHE A 299 3.49 8.14 7.64
C PHE A 299 2.26 9.05 7.84
N ALA A 300 1.21 8.52 8.47
CA ALA A 300 -0.10 9.17 8.58
C ALA A 300 -0.14 10.25 9.67
N TYR A 301 0.58 11.36 9.40
CA TYR A 301 0.75 12.49 10.31
C TYR A 301 0.39 13.82 9.62
N ARG A 302 -0.67 14.50 10.09
CA ARG A 302 -1.25 15.69 9.43
C ARG A 302 -0.25 16.84 9.24
N ASP A 303 0.62 17.04 10.21
CA ASP A 303 1.63 18.10 10.29
C ASP A 303 3.04 17.52 10.53
N GLY A 304 3.21 16.22 10.25
CA GLY A 304 4.43 15.48 10.60
C GLY A 304 4.51 15.04 12.06
N THR A 305 3.54 15.38 12.92
CA THR A 305 3.54 15.02 14.34
C THR A 305 2.20 14.50 14.87
N THR A 306 1.08 14.98 14.36
CA THR A 306 -0.27 14.64 14.80
C THR A 306 -0.82 13.48 13.99
N LEU A 307 -1.07 12.33 14.65
CA LEU A 307 -1.70 11.16 14.07
C LEU A 307 -3.02 11.54 13.39
N SER A 308 -3.19 11.16 12.12
CA SER A 308 -4.42 11.42 11.38
C SER A 308 -4.54 10.44 10.21
N ALA A 309 -5.45 9.48 10.30
CA ALA A 309 -5.67 8.50 9.25
C ALA A 309 -7.15 8.09 9.17
N ALA A 310 -7.73 8.16 7.97
CA ALA A 310 -9.13 7.76 7.73
C ALA A 310 -9.36 6.31 8.21
N ALA A 311 -10.40 6.08 9.02
CA ALA A 311 -10.61 4.79 9.68
C ALA A 311 -10.80 3.66 8.67
N GLY A 312 -11.65 3.87 7.66
CA GLY A 312 -11.96 2.87 6.63
C GLY A 312 -10.75 2.46 5.81
N ALA A 313 -10.03 3.43 5.23
CA ALA A 313 -8.83 3.20 4.44
C ALA A 313 -7.72 2.51 5.25
N THR A 314 -7.45 2.99 6.47
CA THR A 314 -6.39 2.45 7.34
C THR A 314 -6.72 1.02 7.77
N LEU A 315 -7.95 0.77 8.23
CA LEU A 315 -8.39 -0.53 8.70
C LEU A 315 -8.41 -1.55 7.56
N HIS A 316 -8.96 -1.20 6.40
CA HIS A 316 -8.96 -2.09 5.25
C HIS A 316 -7.52 -2.44 4.80
N GLY A 317 -6.63 -1.45 4.76
CA GLY A 317 -5.21 -1.66 4.45
C GLY A 317 -4.52 -2.59 5.45
N ALA A 318 -4.75 -2.38 6.75
CA ALA A 318 -4.18 -3.23 7.81
C ALA A 318 -4.72 -4.66 7.76
N LEU A 319 -6.02 -4.85 7.54
CA LEU A 319 -6.62 -6.17 7.43
C LEU A 319 -6.15 -6.92 6.18
N ARG A 320 -5.98 -6.21 5.05
CA ARG A 320 -5.34 -6.75 3.85
C ARG A 320 -3.91 -7.20 4.15
N LEU A 321 -3.15 -6.36 4.85
CA LEU A 321 -1.79 -6.68 5.27
C LEU A 321 -1.75 -7.92 6.15
N MET A 322 -2.61 -8.04 7.15
CA MET A 322 -2.57 -9.15 8.11
C MET A 322 -3.12 -10.47 7.56
N PHE A 323 -4.16 -10.44 6.73
CA PHE A 323 -4.95 -11.63 6.41
C PHE A 323 -4.95 -12.02 4.93
N THR A 324 -4.32 -11.23 4.05
CA THR A 324 -4.38 -11.46 2.60
C THR A 324 -3.05 -11.36 1.89
N TYR A 325 -1.94 -11.19 2.63
CA TYR A 325 -0.61 -11.21 2.03
C TYR A 325 -0.27 -12.61 1.50
N LYS A 326 0.63 -12.65 0.51
CA LYS A 326 1.12 -13.88 -0.10
C LYS A 326 2.63 -13.95 -0.06
N GLY A 327 3.15 -15.13 0.24
CA GLY A 327 4.56 -15.36 0.52
C GLY A 327 4.99 -14.68 1.81
N ALA A 328 5.32 -13.38 1.75
CA ALA A 328 5.83 -12.60 2.86
C ALA A 328 4.95 -11.38 3.16
N ILE A 329 4.96 -10.91 4.42
CA ILE A 329 4.19 -9.72 4.83
C ILE A 329 4.64 -8.48 4.04
N MET A 330 5.95 -8.41 3.76
CA MET A 330 6.63 -7.32 3.09
C MET A 330 7.71 -7.86 2.16
N TRP A 331 8.03 -7.09 1.13
CA TRP A 331 9.06 -7.39 0.15
C TRP A 331 9.89 -6.15 -0.10
N HIS A 332 11.18 -6.20 0.23
CA HIS A 332 12.11 -5.12 -0.02
C HIS A 332 12.81 -5.32 -1.37
N MET A 333 13.12 -4.23 -2.04
CA MET A 333 13.83 -4.27 -3.33
C MET A 333 15.34 -4.38 -3.09
N ASN A 334 16.02 -5.26 -3.83
CA ASN A 334 17.46 -5.49 -3.75
C ASN A 334 18.29 -4.41 -4.48
N ALA A 335 17.62 -3.51 -5.19
CA ALA A 335 18.14 -2.25 -5.70
C ALA A 335 17.07 -1.16 -5.57
N GLY A 336 17.37 0.05 -6.04
CA GLY A 336 16.43 1.14 -5.92
C GLY A 336 15.15 0.94 -6.72
N MET A 337 14.04 1.58 -6.33
CA MET A 337 12.74 1.42 -6.99
C MET A 337 12.77 1.85 -8.47
N GLY A 338 13.55 2.90 -8.79
CA GLY A 338 13.91 3.28 -10.17
C GLY A 338 14.41 2.10 -10.99
N ASP A 339 15.34 1.33 -10.43
CA ASP A 339 16.03 0.25 -11.14
C ASP A 339 15.19 -1.04 -11.16
N THR A 340 14.49 -1.32 -10.06
CA THR A 340 13.70 -2.53 -9.86
C THR A 340 12.34 -2.47 -10.55
N ILE A 341 11.71 -1.29 -10.60
CA ILE A 341 10.35 -1.13 -11.15
C ILE A 341 10.37 -0.35 -12.46
N PHE A 342 10.97 0.84 -12.45
CA PHE A 342 10.80 1.80 -13.53
C PHE A 342 11.70 1.53 -14.73
N THR A 343 12.91 1.00 -14.53
CA THR A 343 13.79 0.56 -15.63
C THR A 343 13.13 -0.54 -16.48
N PRO A 344 12.69 -1.69 -15.94
CA PRO A 344 12.13 -2.74 -16.77
C PRO A 344 10.81 -2.30 -17.45
N LEU A 345 9.96 -1.51 -16.77
CA LEU A 345 8.80 -0.88 -17.39
C LEU A 345 9.18 0.02 -18.56
N TYR A 346 10.16 0.91 -18.38
CA TYR A 346 10.63 1.80 -19.44
C TYR A 346 11.17 1.04 -20.64
N LEU A 347 12.02 0.04 -20.42
CA LEU A 347 12.61 -0.77 -21.48
C LEU A 347 11.52 -1.50 -22.26
N LEU A 348 10.58 -2.15 -21.56
CA LEU A 348 9.49 -2.88 -22.20
C LEU A 348 8.55 -1.94 -22.98
N LEU A 349 8.14 -0.82 -22.39
CA LEU A 349 7.24 0.14 -23.05
C LEU A 349 7.89 0.78 -24.27
N ARG A 350 9.20 1.11 -24.19
CA ARG A 350 9.96 1.62 -25.34
C ARG A 350 10.05 0.56 -26.44
N GLN A 351 10.33 -0.70 -26.09
CA GLN A 351 10.35 -1.83 -27.04
C GLN A 351 8.98 -2.03 -27.70
N ARG A 352 7.90 -1.85 -26.95
CA ARG A 352 6.53 -1.90 -27.46
C ARG A 352 6.23 -0.74 -28.42
N GLY A 353 6.95 0.37 -28.35
CA GLY A 353 6.78 1.53 -29.23
C GLY A 353 6.08 2.73 -28.59
N VAL A 354 5.97 2.75 -27.26
CA VAL A 354 5.56 3.96 -26.53
C VAL A 354 6.63 5.03 -26.69
N GLN A 355 6.23 6.23 -27.09
CA GLN A 355 7.14 7.35 -27.27
C GLN A 355 7.32 8.09 -25.95
N PHE A 356 8.57 8.30 -25.53
CA PHE A 356 8.89 9.08 -24.34
C PHE A 356 9.41 10.46 -24.73
N ARG A 357 8.81 11.52 -24.17
CA ARG A 357 9.21 12.91 -24.35
C ARG A 357 9.65 13.47 -23.01
N PHE A 358 10.94 13.39 -22.72
CA PHE A 358 11.57 14.01 -21.54
C PHE A 358 11.66 15.53 -21.67
N PHE A 359 11.90 16.21 -20.54
CA PHE A 359 12.00 17.67 -20.45
C PHE A 359 10.73 18.39 -20.89
N GLN A 360 9.56 17.79 -20.64
CA GLN A 360 8.24 18.32 -20.97
C GLN A 360 7.47 18.58 -19.67
N LYS A 361 7.46 19.82 -19.21
CA LYS A 361 6.72 20.23 -18.02
C LYS A 361 5.31 20.68 -18.43
N VAL A 362 4.29 19.95 -17.98
CA VAL A 362 2.90 20.37 -18.13
C VAL A 362 2.67 21.61 -17.29
N MET A 363 2.18 22.68 -17.92
CA MET A 363 1.92 23.97 -17.29
C MET A 363 0.44 24.16 -16.99
N ASP A 364 -0.43 23.73 -17.90
CA ASP A 364 -1.87 23.88 -17.76
C ASP A 364 -2.64 22.80 -18.55
N VAL A 365 -3.84 22.46 -18.09
CA VAL A 365 -4.77 21.52 -18.74
C VAL A 365 -6.11 22.21 -18.93
N HIS A 366 -6.43 22.53 -20.18
CA HIS A 366 -7.66 23.23 -20.54
C HIS A 366 -8.79 22.24 -20.76
N VAL A 367 -9.91 22.45 -20.08
CA VAL A 367 -11.08 21.57 -20.15
C VAL A 367 -12.30 22.32 -20.68
N GLU A 368 -13.08 21.64 -21.51
CA GLU A 368 -14.40 22.10 -21.96
C GLU A 368 -15.45 21.77 -20.89
N SER A 369 -16.36 22.71 -20.63
CA SER A 369 -17.45 22.57 -19.64
C SER A 369 -16.98 22.20 -18.23
N PRO A 370 -16.03 22.93 -17.61
CA PRO A 370 -15.53 22.61 -16.26
C PRO A 370 -16.65 22.56 -15.21
N GLU A 371 -17.71 23.34 -15.39
CA GLU A 371 -18.89 23.38 -14.53
C GLU A 371 -19.76 22.10 -14.58
N ALA A 372 -19.59 21.24 -15.59
CA ALA A 372 -20.39 20.02 -15.75
C ALA A 372 -19.94 18.86 -14.85
N GLY A 373 -18.87 19.06 -14.07
CA GLY A 373 -18.23 18.05 -13.23
C GLY A 373 -17.20 17.20 -13.98
N PRO A 374 -16.28 16.51 -13.26
CA PRO A 374 -15.12 15.85 -13.85
C PRO A 374 -15.49 14.78 -14.89
N ASP A 375 -16.61 14.08 -14.72
CA ASP A 375 -17.02 12.98 -15.61
C ASP A 375 -17.57 13.44 -16.97
N LYS A 376 -17.83 14.75 -17.10
CA LYS A 376 -18.38 15.36 -18.32
C LYS A 376 -17.46 16.41 -18.93
N ALA A 377 -16.41 16.79 -18.21
CA ALA A 377 -15.37 17.68 -18.71
C ALA A 377 -14.43 16.92 -19.65
N SER A 378 -14.13 17.51 -20.80
CA SER A 378 -13.18 16.93 -21.76
C SER A 378 -11.95 17.81 -21.90
N VAL A 379 -10.76 17.21 -21.88
CA VAL A 379 -9.50 17.93 -22.14
C VAL A 379 -9.49 18.40 -23.59
N THR A 380 -9.27 19.69 -23.79
CA THR A 380 -9.23 20.32 -25.13
C THR A 380 -7.81 20.63 -25.57
N SER A 381 -7.00 21.14 -24.66
CA SER A 381 -5.58 21.41 -24.90
C SER A 381 -4.73 21.34 -23.65
N ILE A 382 -3.44 21.07 -23.83
CA ILE A 382 -2.46 20.93 -22.76
C ILE A 382 -1.27 21.82 -23.09
N ASP A 383 -0.95 22.75 -22.20
CA ASP A 383 0.20 23.64 -22.37
C ASP A 383 1.44 23.00 -21.75
N ILE A 384 2.52 22.97 -22.51
CA ILE A 384 3.78 22.35 -22.12
C ILE A 384 4.90 23.37 -22.25
N GLN A 385 5.68 23.52 -21.18
CA GLN A 385 6.99 24.13 -21.22
C GLN A 385 8.03 23.08 -21.61
N VAL A 386 8.78 23.36 -22.68
CA VAL A 386 9.93 22.54 -23.08
C VAL A 386 11.13 23.00 -22.25
N GLN A 387 11.60 22.15 -21.36
CA GLN A 387 12.67 22.50 -20.43
C GLN A 387 14.05 22.48 -21.10
N ALA A 388 14.30 21.56 -22.03
CA ALA A 388 15.61 21.44 -22.68
C ALA A 388 15.48 20.80 -24.06
N THR A 389 16.41 21.13 -24.96
CA THR A 389 16.60 20.43 -26.23
C THR A 389 17.71 19.39 -26.07
N THR A 390 17.51 18.21 -26.66
CA THR A 390 18.46 17.10 -26.58
C THR A 390 19.17 16.87 -27.90
N GLN A 391 20.42 16.42 -27.82
CA GLN A 391 21.22 16.03 -28.98
C GLN A 391 20.74 14.68 -29.54
N GLY A 392 19.62 14.71 -30.27
CA GLY A 392 18.93 13.51 -30.73
C GLY A 392 17.98 12.92 -29.67
N GLU A 393 17.73 11.61 -29.74
CA GLU A 393 16.87 10.92 -28.78
C GLU A 393 17.59 10.79 -27.43
N TYR A 394 16.95 11.29 -26.36
CA TYR A 394 17.53 11.26 -25.02
C TYR A 394 17.61 9.83 -24.48
N ASN A 395 18.81 9.40 -24.08
CA ASN A 395 19.01 8.16 -23.34
C ASN A 395 19.10 8.46 -21.83
N PRO A 396 18.06 8.13 -21.04
CA PRO A 396 17.98 8.55 -19.65
C PRO A 396 18.74 7.63 -18.68
N LEU A 397 19.14 6.43 -19.11
CA LEU A 397 19.73 5.42 -18.24
C LEU A 397 21.26 5.45 -18.28
N MET A 398 21.87 5.12 -17.15
CA MET A 398 23.30 4.84 -17.02
C MET A 398 23.53 3.37 -16.63
N GLN A 399 24.74 2.86 -16.88
CA GLN A 399 25.12 1.51 -16.49
C GLN A 399 25.82 1.53 -15.11
N VAL A 400 25.34 0.75 -14.15
CA VAL A 400 25.98 0.51 -12.85
C VAL A 400 26.14 -0.99 -12.66
N GLY A 401 27.37 -1.48 -12.86
CA GLY A 401 27.62 -2.92 -12.92
C GLY A 401 26.81 -3.57 -14.03
N ALA A 402 26.00 -4.57 -13.69
CA ALA A 402 25.09 -5.26 -14.62
C ALA A 402 23.69 -4.61 -14.72
N LEU A 403 23.40 -3.56 -13.94
CA LEU A 403 22.09 -2.90 -13.96
C LEU A 403 22.07 -1.64 -14.81
N LYS A 404 20.96 -1.44 -15.53
CA LYS A 404 20.60 -0.16 -16.11
C LYS A 404 19.83 0.65 -15.08
N CYS A 405 20.34 1.83 -14.74
CA CYS A 405 19.86 2.62 -13.62
C CYS A 405 19.53 4.06 -14.04
N TRP A 406 18.71 4.72 -13.24
CA TRP A 406 18.45 6.16 -13.40
C TRP A 406 19.54 6.98 -12.69
N PRO A 407 20.15 7.97 -13.34
CA PRO A 407 21.08 8.88 -12.68
C PRO A 407 20.33 9.87 -11.77
N ASN A 408 20.98 10.34 -10.70
CA ASN A 408 20.43 11.38 -9.82
C ASN A 408 20.44 12.80 -10.43
N GLN A 409 20.99 12.94 -11.64
CA GLN A 409 21.03 14.17 -12.43
C GLN A 409 20.83 13.82 -13.91
N PRO A 410 20.36 14.76 -14.75
CA PRO A 410 20.27 14.50 -16.18
C PRO A 410 21.65 14.24 -16.77
N ASN A 411 21.69 13.47 -17.87
CA ASN A 411 22.90 13.37 -18.66
C ASN A 411 23.11 14.67 -19.42
N TRP A 412 23.89 15.56 -18.80
CA TRP A 412 24.16 16.90 -19.28
C TRP A 412 24.84 16.95 -20.64
N ASP A 413 25.59 15.91 -21.03
CA ASP A 413 26.27 15.85 -22.33
C ASP A 413 25.28 15.75 -23.50
N GLN A 414 24.05 15.29 -23.21
CA GLN A 414 22.97 15.21 -24.19
C GLN A 414 22.11 16.47 -24.25
N ILE A 415 22.34 17.48 -23.39
CA ILE A 415 21.49 18.68 -23.28
C ILE A 415 22.22 19.89 -23.86
N GLU A 416 21.59 20.56 -24.83
CA GLU A 416 22.18 21.75 -25.48
C GLU A 416 22.37 22.92 -24.50
N GLN A 417 21.39 23.16 -23.62
CA GLN A 417 21.38 24.28 -22.66
C GLN A 417 22.02 23.94 -21.30
N ALA A 418 22.86 22.91 -21.23
CA ALA A 418 23.39 22.40 -19.96
C ALA A 418 24.17 23.46 -19.17
N ALA A 419 24.94 24.31 -19.86
CA ALA A 419 25.75 25.34 -19.22
C ALA A 419 24.91 26.48 -18.64
N GLU A 420 23.80 26.83 -19.30
CA GLU A 420 22.85 27.85 -18.86
C GLU A 420 22.03 27.36 -17.67
N ILE A 421 21.51 26.14 -17.75
CA ILE A 421 20.72 25.52 -16.67
C ILE A 421 21.55 25.46 -15.38
N ARG A 422 22.82 25.02 -15.46
CA ARG A 422 23.71 24.92 -14.29
C ARG A 422 24.07 26.25 -13.63
N LYS A 423 23.84 27.39 -14.30
CA LYS A 423 24.03 28.73 -13.72
C LYS A 423 22.80 29.22 -12.93
N CYS A 424 21.67 28.55 -13.06
CA CYS A 424 20.45 28.87 -12.31
C CYS A 424 20.68 28.67 -10.81
N VAL A 425 19.96 29.43 -9.99
CA VAL A 425 20.01 29.30 -8.52
C VAL A 425 19.49 27.93 -8.10
N ASN A 426 18.43 27.47 -8.77
CA ASN A 426 17.85 26.15 -8.63
C ASN A 426 17.82 25.44 -10.01
N PRO A 427 18.89 24.71 -10.37
CA PRO A 427 19.01 24.03 -11.67
C PRO A 427 18.22 22.72 -11.75
N ASP A 428 17.45 22.34 -10.73
CA ASP A 428 16.74 21.06 -10.68
C ASP A 428 15.53 21.05 -11.63
N LEU A 429 15.64 20.31 -12.73
CA LEU A 429 14.60 20.16 -13.74
C LEU A 429 13.42 19.28 -13.30
N GLU A 430 13.51 18.59 -12.16
CA GLU A 430 12.37 17.91 -11.51
C GLU A 430 11.66 18.81 -10.47
N SER A 431 12.25 19.96 -10.13
CA SER A 431 11.63 20.95 -9.25
C SER A 431 10.62 21.82 -10.00
N TRP A 432 9.39 21.88 -9.50
CA TRP A 432 8.40 22.84 -10.02
C TRP A 432 8.89 24.30 -9.88
N TRP A 433 9.76 24.54 -8.89
CA TRP A 433 10.26 25.85 -8.46
C TRP A 433 11.66 26.18 -9.00
N THR A 434 12.11 25.50 -10.06
CA THR A 434 13.31 25.93 -10.79
C THR A 434 13.15 27.36 -11.34
N ASP A 435 14.22 28.15 -11.27
CA ASP A 435 14.29 29.49 -11.89
C ASP A 435 14.55 29.42 -13.40
N TRP A 436 14.88 28.24 -13.94
CA TRP A 436 15.02 27.99 -15.36
C TRP A 436 13.68 28.17 -16.11
N LYS A 437 13.68 28.98 -17.16
CA LYS A 437 12.48 29.33 -17.95
C LYS A 437 12.21 28.41 -19.13
N GLY A 438 13.00 27.35 -19.29
CA GLY A 438 12.88 26.47 -20.45
C GLY A 438 13.36 27.13 -21.73
N VAL A 439 13.24 26.40 -22.84
CA VAL A 439 13.65 26.82 -24.18
C VAL A 439 12.48 27.21 -25.07
N GLY A 440 11.25 26.98 -24.60
CA GLY A 440 10.04 27.36 -25.31
C GLY A 440 8.80 26.71 -24.72
N THR A 441 7.67 26.91 -25.41
CA THR A 441 6.37 26.35 -25.06
C THR A 441 5.73 25.71 -26.28
N LYS A 442 4.87 24.71 -26.05
CA LYS A 442 3.99 24.13 -27.06
C LYS A 442 2.64 23.79 -26.45
N THR A 443 1.62 23.70 -27.28
CA THR A 443 0.26 23.32 -26.87
C THR A 443 -0.15 22.07 -27.63
N LEU A 444 -0.47 21.00 -26.91
CA LEU A 444 -1.11 19.81 -27.48
C LEU A 444 -2.60 20.07 -27.63
N ARG A 445 -3.22 19.67 -28.74
CA ARG A 445 -4.65 19.89 -29.03
C ARG A 445 -5.39 18.58 -29.30
N ARG A 446 -6.59 18.45 -28.74
CA ARG A 446 -7.51 17.34 -29.01
C ARG A 446 -7.83 17.26 -30.51
N GLY A 447 -7.85 16.05 -31.08
CA GLY A 447 -8.03 15.76 -32.50
C GLY A 447 -6.79 16.02 -33.36
N VAL A 448 -5.68 16.51 -32.78
CA VAL A 448 -4.41 16.75 -33.48
C VAL A 448 -3.29 15.92 -32.85
N ASP A 449 -3.04 16.15 -31.56
CA ASP A 449 -1.93 15.53 -30.81
C ASP A 449 -2.39 14.37 -29.92
N PHE A 450 -3.66 14.38 -29.51
CA PHE A 450 -4.35 13.33 -28.77
C PHE A 450 -5.82 13.33 -29.15
N ASP A 451 -6.54 12.23 -28.93
CA ASP A 451 -7.96 12.09 -29.24
C ASP A 451 -8.85 12.07 -28.00
#